data_AF-L5LT79-F1
#
_entry.id   AF-L5LT79-F1
#
_cell.length_a   1.000
_cell.length_b   1.000
_cell.length_c   1.000
_cell.angle_alpha   90.00
_cell.angle_beta   90.00
_cell.angle_gamma   90.00
#
_symmetry.space_group_name_H-M   'P 1'
#
loop_
_entity.id
_entity.type
_entity.pdbx_description
1 polymer ?
#
loop_
_entity_poly.entity_id
_entity_poly.type
_entity_poly.pdbx_seq_one_letter_code
_entity_poly.pdbx_strand_id
1 'polypeptide(L)'
;MLQTCKYLDVFVKYDCKMPINCGFGFSASKIVKKRTKKFIWHQSDLYVKIKRDWRKPRGIDNRVRRRFKGQILMPNFGYRSNKKTKHMMPSGLQKFLAHNVKELEVLLMCNKSYCAEIAHNVSSKNRKAIVERAAQPSESPIPMPGCAVKKMNRQFVYTLYLC
;
A
#
# COMPACT_ATOMS: atom_id res chain seq x y z
N MET A 1 -6.83 5.19 42.57
CA MET A 1 -5.48 4.82 42.11
C MET A 1 -5.45 4.84 40.59
N LEU A 2 -5.02 5.96 40.01
CA LEU A 2 -4.75 6.05 38.58
C LEU A 2 -3.31 5.59 38.36
N GLN A 3 -3.12 4.36 37.90
CA GLN A 3 -1.81 3.86 37.52
C GLN A 3 -1.59 4.12 36.02
N THR A 4 -0.97 5.26 35.73
CA THR A 4 -0.37 5.60 34.45
C THR A 4 0.88 4.73 34.23
N CYS A 5 0.72 3.57 33.61
CA CYS A 5 1.87 2.74 33.23
C CYS A 5 2.31 3.09 31.80
N LYS A 6 3.36 3.92 31.76
CA LYS A 6 4.28 4.13 30.65
C LYS A 6 4.58 2.79 29.96
N TYR A 7 4.37 2.69 28.65
CA TYR A 7 5.02 1.66 27.83
C TYR A 7 5.72 2.34 26.68
N LEU A 8 7.04 2.17 26.70
CA LEU A 8 8.00 2.73 25.77
C LEU A 8 7.70 2.31 24.34
N ASP A 9 7.91 3.28 23.46
CA ASP A 9 8.05 3.14 22.01
C ASP A 9 8.98 1.98 21.63
N VAL A 10 8.44 0.99 20.94
CA VAL A 10 9.24 0.13 20.05
C VAL A 10 8.64 0.19 18.66
N PHE A 11 9.21 1.11 17.89
CA PHE A 11 8.96 1.40 16.50
C PHE A 11 9.40 0.21 15.63
N VAL A 12 8.52 -0.76 15.36
CA VAL A 12 8.80 -1.80 14.36
C VAL A 12 8.11 -1.43 13.05
N LYS A 13 8.89 -0.78 12.18
CA LYS A 13 8.67 -0.76 10.74
C LYS A 13 8.56 -2.20 10.26
N TYR A 14 7.35 -2.67 9.96
CA TYR A 14 7.22 -3.82 9.07
C TYR A 14 7.28 -3.31 7.64
N ASP A 15 8.51 -3.07 7.20
CA ASP A 15 8.87 -3.18 5.79
C ASP A 15 8.44 -4.57 5.33
N CYS A 16 7.36 -4.65 4.56
CA CYS A 16 7.08 -5.84 3.75
C CYS A 16 8.13 -5.93 2.63
N LYS A 17 9.38 -6.23 2.98
CA LYS A 17 10.33 -6.86 2.07
C LYS A 17 9.86 -8.30 1.87
N MET A 18 8.87 -8.49 1.01
CA MET A 18 8.64 -9.81 0.43
C MET A 18 9.92 -10.13 -0.37
N PRO A 19 10.62 -11.24 -0.09
CA PRO A 19 11.70 -11.69 -0.96
C PRO A 19 11.10 -11.93 -2.34
N ILE A 20 11.81 -11.44 -3.36
CA ILE A 20 11.39 -11.39 -4.77
C ILE A 20 11.16 -12.80 -5.38
N ASN A 21 11.39 -13.86 -4.60
CA ASN A 21 11.45 -15.25 -5.05
C ASN A 21 10.46 -16.14 -4.27
N CYS A 22 9.16 -15.85 -4.29
CA CYS A 22 8.15 -16.89 -4.13
C CYS A 22 7.55 -17.16 -5.52
N GLY A 23 8.00 -18.27 -6.11
CA GLY A 23 7.74 -18.66 -7.49
C GLY A 23 6.29 -19.04 -7.76
N PHE A 24 5.43 -18.03 -7.90
CA PHE A 24 4.19 -18.19 -8.65
C PHE A 24 4.45 -17.73 -10.09
N GLY A 25 4.29 -18.66 -11.04
CA GLY A 25 4.54 -18.51 -12.47
C GLY A 25 3.58 -17.55 -13.18
N PHE A 26 3.54 -16.29 -12.76
CA PHE A 26 3.10 -15.20 -13.61
C PHE A 26 4.36 -14.59 -14.23
N SER A 27 4.38 -14.45 -15.57
CA SER A 27 5.42 -13.69 -16.26
C SER A 27 5.30 -12.21 -15.87
N ALA A 28 5.79 -11.87 -14.67
CA ALA A 28 5.68 -10.55 -14.09
C ALA A 28 6.50 -9.60 -14.95
N SER A 29 5.81 -8.77 -15.72
CA SER A 29 6.45 -7.72 -16.52
C SER A 29 7.33 -6.87 -15.60
N LYS A 30 8.62 -6.75 -15.92
CA LYS A 30 9.59 -6.02 -15.08
C LYS A 30 9.10 -4.59 -14.82
N ILE A 31 8.78 -4.29 -13.55
CA ILE A 31 8.30 -2.98 -13.14
C ILE A 31 9.49 -2.04 -13.01
N VAL A 32 9.70 -1.20 -14.03
CA VAL A 32 10.75 -0.16 -14.00
C VAL A 32 10.16 1.14 -13.44
N LYS A 33 10.71 1.63 -12.32
CA LYS A 33 10.44 2.97 -11.79
C LYS A 33 11.64 3.87 -12.09
N LYS A 34 11.43 4.92 -12.88
CA LYS A 34 12.49 5.88 -13.29
C LYS A 34 13.04 6.70 -12.12
N ARG A 35 12.23 6.90 -11.08
CA ARG A 35 12.60 7.62 -9.86
C ARG A 35 11.83 7.03 -8.69
N THR A 36 12.54 6.77 -7.61
CA THR A 36 11.98 6.27 -6.33
C THR A 36 11.83 7.39 -5.30
N LYS A 37 12.73 8.37 -5.31
CA LYS A 37 12.70 9.53 -4.41
C LYS A 37 11.47 10.41 -4.67
N LYS A 38 10.75 10.77 -3.59
CA LYS A 38 9.62 11.71 -3.64
C LYS A 38 10.09 13.08 -4.11
N PHE A 39 9.19 13.82 -4.76
CA PHE A 39 9.41 15.22 -5.08
C PHE A 39 9.02 16.05 -3.87
N ILE A 40 9.98 16.79 -3.33
CA ILE A 40 9.81 17.62 -2.13
C ILE A 40 9.66 19.09 -2.49
N TRP A 41 8.98 19.87 -1.66
CA TRP A 41 8.94 21.33 -1.83
C TRP A 41 10.33 21.94 -1.58
N HIS A 42 10.63 23.02 -2.31
CA HIS A 42 11.83 23.82 -2.14
C HIS A 42 11.94 24.36 -0.71
N GLN A 43 13.11 24.18 -0.08
CA GLN A 43 13.44 24.60 1.30
C GLN A 43 12.67 23.88 2.42
N SER A 44 11.99 22.76 2.12
CA SER A 44 11.34 21.93 3.15
C SER A 44 12.33 21.18 4.06
N ASP A 45 13.59 21.13 3.66
CA ASP A 45 14.74 20.65 4.42
C ASP A 45 15.28 21.69 5.40
N LEU A 46 15.16 22.98 5.07
CA LEU A 46 15.67 24.09 5.88
C LEU A 46 14.67 24.58 6.92
N TYR A 47 13.38 24.61 6.59
CA TYR A 47 12.35 25.21 7.44
C TYR A 47 11.27 24.22 7.84
N VAL A 48 11.06 24.06 9.15
CA VAL A 48 10.03 23.16 9.73
C VAL A 48 8.61 23.56 9.30
N LYS A 49 8.34 24.85 9.12
CA LYS A 49 7.04 25.37 8.66
C LYS A 49 6.68 24.96 7.22
N ILE A 50 7.68 24.60 6.41
CA ILE A 50 7.49 24.23 5.00
C ILE A 50 7.32 22.71 4.91
N LYS A 51 6.12 22.26 4.58
CA LYS A 51 5.83 20.83 4.37
C LYS A 51 6.60 20.29 3.17
N ARG A 52 6.87 18.97 3.19
CA ARG A 52 7.58 18.27 2.11
C ARG A 52 6.72 18.00 0.87
N ASP A 53 5.46 18.44 0.84
CA ASP A 53 4.55 18.21 -0.29
C ASP A 53 4.91 19.08 -1.48
N TRP A 54 5.08 18.48 -2.66
CA TRP A 54 5.49 19.21 -3.86
C TRP A 54 4.58 20.41 -4.19
N ARG A 55 5.18 21.58 -4.36
CA ARG A 55 4.55 22.78 -4.93
C ARG A 55 5.44 23.38 -6.01
N LYS A 56 4.82 23.87 -7.09
CA LYS A 56 5.55 24.49 -8.21
C LYS A 56 6.14 25.85 -7.77
N PRO A 57 7.48 26.05 -7.78
CA PRO A 57 8.09 27.33 -7.43
C PRO A 57 7.75 28.41 -8.45
N ARG A 58 7.48 29.65 -7.98
CA ARG A 58 6.99 30.76 -8.81
C ARG A 58 7.97 31.94 -8.93
N GLY A 59 8.74 32.24 -7.88
CA GLY A 59 9.56 33.46 -7.79
C GLY A 59 10.60 33.63 -8.90
N ILE A 60 10.90 34.87 -9.26
CA ILE A 60 11.79 35.22 -10.39
C ILE A 60 13.20 34.66 -10.22
N ASP A 61 13.77 34.72 -9.02
CA ASP A 61 15.14 34.29 -8.70
C ASP A 61 15.22 32.87 -8.14
N ASN A 62 14.10 32.14 -8.15
CA ASN A 62 14.08 30.80 -7.58
C ASN A 62 14.97 29.85 -8.40
N ARG A 63 16.00 29.29 -7.74
CA ARG A 63 17.00 28.43 -8.37
C ARG A 63 16.41 27.13 -8.93
N VAL A 64 15.41 26.54 -8.27
CA VAL A 64 14.71 25.34 -8.75
C VAL A 64 13.90 25.65 -10.00
N ARG A 65 13.20 26.79 -10.04
CA ARG A 65 12.42 27.22 -11.22
C ARG A 65 13.32 27.40 -12.44
N ARG A 66 14.51 27.98 -12.24
CA ARG A 66 15.55 28.16 -13.28
C ARG A 66 16.35 26.88 -13.59
N ARG A 67 16.12 25.78 -12.85
CA ARG A 67 16.76 24.46 -13.04
C ARG A 67 18.29 24.47 -12.94
N PHE A 68 18.86 25.23 -12.01
CA PHE A 68 20.29 25.15 -11.74
C PHE A 68 20.71 23.75 -11.27
N LYS A 69 21.93 23.33 -11.63
CA LYS A 69 22.52 22.04 -11.20
C LYS A 69 22.63 22.00 -9.67
N GLY A 70 22.47 20.80 -9.10
CA GLY A 70 22.56 20.57 -7.65
C GLY A 70 21.28 20.88 -6.86
N GLN A 71 20.26 21.46 -7.49
CA GLN A 71 18.97 21.73 -6.85
C GLN A 71 17.99 20.56 -7.00
N ILE A 72 16.92 20.60 -6.20
CA ILE A 72 15.84 19.61 -6.29
C ILE A 72 15.22 19.60 -7.70
N LEU A 73 14.94 18.41 -8.21
CA LEU A 73 14.38 18.22 -9.53
C LEU A 73 12.87 18.49 -9.52
N MET A 74 12.38 19.17 -10.56
CA MET A 74 10.95 19.38 -10.76
C MET A 74 10.27 18.14 -11.37
N PRO A 75 9.03 17.80 -10.97
CA PRO A 75 8.22 16.81 -11.67
C PRO A 75 7.99 17.22 -13.12
N ASN A 76 8.13 16.26 -14.02
CA ASN A 76 7.85 16.39 -15.45
C ASN A 76 7.23 15.08 -15.98
N PHE A 77 6.69 15.13 -17.20
CA PHE A 77 6.09 13.95 -17.86
C PHE A 77 7.11 12.81 -18.07
N GLY A 78 8.41 13.14 -18.22
CA GLY A 78 9.48 12.17 -18.44
C GLY A 78 9.61 11.13 -17.32
N TYR A 79 9.24 11.46 -16.09
CA TYR A 79 9.26 10.53 -14.95
C TYR A 79 8.09 9.53 -14.93
N ARG A 80 7.12 9.63 -15.85
CA ARG A 80 5.96 8.73 -15.91
C ARG A 80 6.38 7.28 -16.11
N SER A 81 5.74 6.35 -15.38
CA SER A 81 5.90 4.91 -15.58
C SER A 81 5.23 4.43 -16.88
N ASN A 82 5.66 3.27 -17.39
CA ASN A 82 5.05 2.64 -18.57
C ASN A 82 3.53 2.44 -18.35
N LYS A 83 2.70 2.72 -19.36
CA LYS A 83 1.25 2.62 -19.29
C LYS A 83 0.78 1.25 -18.80
N LYS A 84 1.44 0.16 -19.23
CA LYS A 84 1.09 -1.22 -18.85
C LYS A 84 1.32 -1.52 -17.36
N THR A 85 2.36 -0.95 -16.75
CA THR A 85 2.78 -1.26 -15.36
C THR A 85 2.53 -0.12 -14.37
N LYS A 86 1.93 0.98 -14.84
CA LYS A 86 1.45 2.08 -14.00
C LYS A 86 0.29 1.52 -13.16
N HIS A 87 0.36 1.60 -11.84
CA HIS A 87 -0.63 1.07 -10.86
C HIS A 87 -0.50 -0.41 -10.45
N MET A 88 0.46 -1.16 -10.99
CA MET A 88 0.79 -2.49 -10.45
C MET A 88 1.55 -2.38 -9.13
N MET A 89 1.24 -3.28 -8.20
CA MET A 89 2.02 -3.55 -6.99
C MET A 89 3.32 -4.28 -7.36
N PRO A 90 4.32 -4.32 -6.46
CA PRO A 90 5.53 -5.12 -6.67
C PRO A 90 5.26 -6.61 -6.93
N SER A 91 4.12 -7.13 -6.44
CA SER A 91 3.66 -8.50 -6.72
C SER A 91 3.13 -8.72 -8.15
N GLY A 92 2.99 -7.67 -8.95
CA GLY A 92 2.46 -7.74 -10.32
C GLY A 92 0.94 -7.60 -10.44
N LEU A 93 0.21 -7.62 -9.32
CA LEU A 93 -1.25 -7.42 -9.27
C LEU A 93 -1.60 -5.93 -9.19
N GLN A 94 -2.78 -5.54 -9.68
CA GLN A 94 -3.34 -4.20 -9.47
C GLN A 94 -4.18 -4.18 -8.19
N LYS A 95 -4.08 -3.10 -7.42
CA LYS A 95 -4.85 -2.97 -6.19
C LYS A 95 -6.30 -2.54 -6.47
N PHE A 96 -7.24 -3.18 -5.80
CA PHE A 96 -8.66 -2.84 -5.79
C PHE A 96 -9.10 -2.59 -4.36
N LEU A 97 -9.66 -1.42 -4.07
CA LEU A 97 -10.06 -1.06 -2.72
C LEU A 97 -11.50 -1.53 -2.46
N ALA A 98 -11.68 -2.44 -1.49
CA ALA A 98 -12.97 -3.04 -1.16
C ALA A 98 -13.50 -2.53 0.19
N HIS A 99 -14.76 -2.12 0.22
CA HIS A 99 -15.49 -1.69 1.41
C HIS A 99 -16.43 -2.79 1.93
N ASN A 100 -17.01 -3.59 1.02
CA ASN A 100 -18.06 -4.54 1.32
C ASN A 100 -17.82 -5.90 0.65
N VAL A 101 -18.54 -6.92 1.12
CA VAL A 101 -18.50 -8.28 0.55
C VAL A 101 -18.98 -8.30 -0.90
N LYS A 102 -19.98 -7.49 -1.25
CA LYS A 102 -20.50 -7.39 -2.63
C LYS A 102 -19.47 -6.86 -3.62
N GLU A 103 -18.61 -5.94 -3.19
CA GLU A 103 -17.56 -5.38 -4.05
C GLU A 103 -16.47 -6.40 -4.37
N LEU A 104 -16.32 -7.41 -3.50
CA LEU A 104 -15.42 -8.54 -3.73
C LEU A 104 -15.91 -9.45 -4.86
N GLU A 105 -17.23 -9.49 -5.12
CA GLU A 105 -17.81 -10.32 -6.19
C GLU A 105 -17.38 -9.86 -7.58
N VAL A 106 -17.10 -8.56 -7.75
CA VAL A 106 -16.53 -8.00 -8.98
C VAL A 106 -15.17 -8.63 -9.32
N LEU A 107 -14.43 -9.08 -8.30
CA LEU A 107 -13.11 -9.68 -8.49
C LEU A 107 -13.14 -11.16 -8.83
N LEU A 108 -14.28 -11.85 -8.69
CA LEU A 108 -14.40 -13.31 -8.91
C LEU A 108 -13.83 -13.74 -10.26
N MET A 109 -14.07 -12.94 -11.31
CA MET A 109 -13.59 -13.25 -12.67
C MET A 109 -12.15 -12.79 -12.92
N CYS A 110 -11.65 -11.83 -12.13
CA CYS A 110 -10.39 -11.14 -12.36
C CYS A 110 -9.34 -11.40 -11.26
N ASN A 111 -9.41 -12.57 -10.61
CA ASN A 111 -8.53 -12.98 -9.49
C ASN A 111 -7.03 -12.99 -9.82
N LYS A 112 -6.69 -13.15 -11.11
CA LYS A 112 -5.29 -13.24 -11.58
C LYS A 112 -4.62 -11.88 -11.76
N SER A 113 -5.40 -10.81 -11.93
CA SER A 113 -4.88 -9.48 -12.27
C SER A 113 -5.03 -8.47 -11.14
N TYR A 114 -5.97 -8.68 -10.22
CA TYR A 114 -6.27 -7.76 -9.13
C TYR A 114 -6.09 -8.39 -7.76
N CYS A 115 -5.77 -7.55 -6.78
CA CYS A 115 -5.69 -7.88 -5.37
C CYS A 115 -6.61 -6.94 -4.59
N ALA A 116 -7.43 -7.49 -3.70
CA ALA A 116 -8.32 -6.70 -2.84
C ALA A 116 -7.56 -6.11 -1.65
N GLU A 117 -7.57 -4.79 -1.50
CA GLU A 117 -7.18 -4.05 -0.31
C GLU A 117 -8.44 -3.67 0.48
N ILE A 118 -8.54 -4.11 1.73
CA ILE A 118 -9.67 -3.73 2.58
C ILE A 118 -9.51 -2.28 3.03
N ALA A 119 -10.52 -1.45 2.77
CA ALA A 119 -10.51 -0.04 3.13
C ALA A 119 -10.27 0.18 4.63
N HIS A 120 -9.53 1.22 4.99
CA HIS A 120 -9.18 1.51 6.40
C HIS A 120 -10.41 1.66 7.31
N ASN A 121 -11.52 2.21 6.80
CA ASN A 121 -12.75 2.47 7.56
C ASN A 121 -13.58 1.22 7.89
N VAL A 122 -13.26 0.03 7.35
CA VAL A 122 -14.08 -1.17 7.60
C VAL A 122 -13.86 -1.68 9.02
N SER A 123 -14.95 -1.88 9.77
CA SER A 123 -14.93 -2.42 11.13
C SER A 123 -14.42 -3.86 11.17
N SER A 124 -13.84 -4.27 12.29
CA SER A 124 -13.22 -5.60 12.45
C SER A 124 -14.17 -6.77 12.15
N LYS A 125 -15.46 -6.64 12.50
CA LYS A 125 -16.50 -7.65 12.19
C LYS A 125 -16.69 -7.84 10.69
N ASN A 126 -16.80 -6.73 9.95
CA ASN A 126 -17.00 -6.77 8.50
C ASN A 126 -15.71 -7.22 7.78
N ARG A 127 -14.53 -6.89 8.33
CA ARG A 127 -13.24 -7.39 7.80
C ARG A 127 -13.16 -8.91 7.84
N LYS A 128 -13.62 -9.55 8.91
CA LYS A 128 -13.66 -11.02 9.02
C LYS A 128 -14.54 -11.63 7.93
N ALA A 129 -15.75 -11.10 7.75
CA ALA A 129 -16.67 -11.56 6.70
C ALA A 129 -16.09 -11.41 5.29
N ILE A 130 -15.35 -10.32 5.02
CA ILE A 130 -14.68 -10.10 3.71
C ILE A 130 -13.55 -11.13 3.51
N VAL A 131 -12.75 -11.40 4.55
CA VAL A 131 -11.66 -12.38 4.47
C VAL A 131 -12.21 -13.80 4.31
N GLU A 132 -13.26 -14.15 5.05
CA GLU A 132 -13.94 -15.45 4.93
C GLU A 132 -14.53 -15.64 3.53
N ARG A 133 -15.16 -14.60 2.95
CA ARG A 133 -15.66 -14.66 1.58
C ARG A 133 -14.51 -14.79 0.57
N ALA A 134 -13.43 -14.04 0.76
CA ALA A 134 -12.25 -14.09 -0.10
C ALA A 134 -11.54 -15.45 -0.11
N ALA A 135 -11.64 -16.20 1.00
CA ALA A 135 -11.11 -17.55 1.12
C ALA A 135 -11.94 -18.60 0.35
N GLN A 136 -13.15 -18.25 -0.10
CA GLN A 136 -14.05 -19.11 -0.88
C GLN A 136 -14.22 -18.64 -2.35
N PRO A 137 -13.16 -18.43 -3.16
CA PRO A 137 -13.31 -17.75 -4.44
C PRO A 137 -14.02 -18.53 -5.55
N SER A 138 -14.24 -19.85 -5.45
CA SER A 138 -15.10 -20.59 -6.40
C SER A 138 -15.17 -22.08 -6.06
N GLU A 139 -16.16 -22.48 -5.28
CA GLU A 139 -16.86 -23.77 -5.33
C GLU A 139 -18.11 -23.63 -4.45
N SER A 140 -19.30 -23.74 -5.04
CA SER A 140 -20.55 -23.94 -4.31
C SER A 140 -20.68 -25.44 -3.92
N PRO A 141 -21.76 -25.86 -3.25
CA PRO A 141 -22.20 -25.58 -1.90
C PRO A 141 -21.90 -26.82 -1.04
N ILE A 142 -20.72 -26.94 -0.45
CA ILE A 142 -20.46 -27.98 0.56
C ILE A 142 -19.49 -27.38 1.58
N PRO A 143 -19.82 -27.36 2.88
CA PRO A 143 -18.80 -27.12 3.88
C PRO A 143 -17.89 -28.34 3.83
N MET A 144 -16.76 -28.25 3.14
CA MET A 144 -15.72 -29.27 3.27
C MET A 144 -15.05 -29.05 4.63
N PRO A 145 -15.30 -29.93 5.63
CA PRO A 145 -14.62 -29.81 6.92
C PRO A 145 -13.19 -30.29 6.69
N GLY A 146 -12.24 -29.36 6.56
CA GLY A 146 -10.86 -29.79 6.36
C GLY A 146 -9.82 -28.74 6.05
N CYS A 147 -10.18 -27.57 5.50
CA CYS A 147 -9.18 -26.52 5.33
C CYS A 147 -9.05 -25.72 6.64
N ALA A 148 -8.32 -26.29 7.59
CA ALA A 148 -7.95 -25.62 8.83
C ALA A 148 -7.35 -24.24 8.52
N VAL A 149 -8.10 -23.19 8.83
CA VAL A 149 -7.51 -21.88 9.12
C VAL A 149 -6.50 -22.15 10.22
N LYS A 150 -5.21 -22.17 9.88
CA LYS A 150 -4.15 -22.20 10.90
C LYS A 150 -4.49 -21.09 11.87
N LYS A 151 -4.79 -21.45 13.12
CA LYS A 151 -5.00 -20.49 14.22
C LYS A 151 -3.84 -19.50 14.16
N MET A 152 -4.07 -18.32 13.58
CA MET A 152 -3.19 -17.19 13.83
C MET A 152 -3.42 -16.88 15.30
N ASN A 153 -2.36 -17.14 16.05
CA ASN A 153 -2.33 -17.20 17.50
C ASN A 153 -2.95 -15.94 18.11
N ARG A 154 -3.61 -16.09 19.27
CA ARG A 154 -4.39 -15.07 20.00
C ARG A 154 -3.64 -13.75 20.30
N GLN A 155 -2.34 -13.68 20.01
CA GLN A 155 -1.52 -12.46 20.04
C GLN A 155 -1.87 -11.44 18.94
N PHE A 156 -2.49 -11.85 17.82
CA PHE A 156 -2.77 -10.97 16.66
C PHE A 156 -4.08 -10.18 16.73
N VAL A 157 -4.88 -10.37 17.78
CA VAL A 157 -6.23 -9.77 17.87
C VAL A 157 -6.20 -8.34 18.43
N TYR A 158 -5.07 -7.89 19.00
CA TYR A 158 -4.97 -6.60 19.70
C TYR A 158 -4.03 -5.57 19.06
N THR A 159 -3.62 -5.75 17.80
CA THR A 159 -2.88 -4.74 17.01
C THR A 159 -3.77 -3.98 16.02
N LEU A 160 -5.07 -3.87 16.31
CA LEU A 160 -6.05 -3.13 15.49
C LEU A 160 -6.75 -1.99 16.25
N TYR A 161 -6.22 -1.58 17.40
CA TYR A 161 -6.55 -0.30 18.02
C TYR A 161 -5.22 0.46 18.20
N LEU A 162 -5.10 1.57 17.48
CA LEU A 162 -3.93 2.46 17.35
C LEU A 162 -2.74 1.94 16.53
N CYS A 163 -2.89 2.04 15.21
CA CYS A 163 -1.87 2.62 14.32
C CYS A 163 -2.56 3.50 13.27
#